data_AF-A0AAV4TIL7-F1
#
_entry.id   AF-A0AAV4TIL7-F1
#
_cell.length_a   1.000
_cell.length_b   1.000
_cell.length_c   1.000
_cell.angle_alpha   90.00
_cell.angle_beta   90.00
_cell.angle_gamma   90.00
#
_symmetry.space_group_name_H-M   'P 1'
#
loop_
_entity.id
_entity.type
_entity.pdbx_description
1 polymer ?
#
loop_
_entity_poly.entity_id
_entity_poly.type
_entity_poly.pdbx_seq_one_letter_code
_entity_poly.pdbx_strand_id
1 'polypeptide(L)'
;MNDGRGTDQHRQESKDEAGVVTGSYGYRDLYGVYRLVNYIADKNGYRAFIQSNEPGVANPGSADVVVMAERPPPKAVAESLQASAPGAVEVPDDLLVQASETK
;
A
#
# COMPACT_ATOMS: atom_id res chain seq x y z
N MET A 1 13.71 -10.86 -1.82
CA MET A 1 14.05 -10.92 -0.39
C MET A 1 12.82 -11.42 0.35
N ASN A 2 12.92 -12.55 1.03
CA ASN A 2 11.87 -13.06 1.92
C ASN A 2 12.20 -12.58 3.34
N ASP A 3 11.25 -11.98 4.03
CA ASP A 3 11.46 -11.38 5.35
C ASP A 3 11.28 -12.37 6.52
N GLY A 4 11.09 -13.67 6.23
CA GLY A 4 10.84 -14.70 7.23
C GLY A 4 9.43 -14.67 7.83
N ARG A 5 8.60 -13.70 7.43
CA ARG A 5 7.17 -13.61 7.78
C ARG A 5 6.28 -13.98 6.60
N GLY A 6 6.86 -14.66 5.60
CA GLY A 6 6.18 -15.15 4.41
C GLY A 6 5.77 -14.06 3.42
N THR A 7 6.38 -12.88 3.50
CA THR A 7 6.30 -11.88 2.44
C THR A 7 7.55 -11.98 1.55
N ASP A 8 7.33 -12.16 0.26
CA ASP A 8 8.36 -12.12 -0.76
C ASP A 8 8.35 -10.76 -1.45
N GLN A 9 9.46 -10.03 -1.38
CA GLN A 9 9.63 -8.73 -2.04
C GLN A 9 10.71 -8.79 -3.12
N HIS A 10 10.58 -7.98 -4.17
CA HIS A 10 11.58 -7.85 -5.22
C HIS A 10 11.67 -6.41 -5.71
N ARG A 11 12.86 -6.04 -6.18
CA ARG A 11 13.13 -4.78 -6.87
C ARG A 11 14.23 -5.01 -7.89
N GLN A 12 14.05 -4.46 -9.08
CA GLN A 12 15.07 -4.35 -10.11
C GLN A 12 14.99 -2.97 -10.76
N GLU A 13 16.15 -2.37 -11.01
CA GLU A 13 16.25 -1.07 -11.65
C GLU A 13 17.48 -1.03 -12.55
N SER A 14 17.36 -0.33 -13.68
CA SER A 14 18.45 -0.03 -14.60
C SER A 14 18.38 1.44 -15.01
N LYS A 15 19.55 2.02 -15.29
CA LYS A 15 19.71 3.38 -15.79
C LYS A 15 20.55 3.36 -17.05
N ASP A 16 20.07 4.01 -18.12
CA ASP A 16 20.84 4.15 -19.36
C ASP A 16 21.77 5.38 -19.35
N GLU A 17 22.58 5.53 -20.41
CA GLU A 17 23.53 6.64 -20.56
C GLU A 17 22.84 8.01 -20.67
N ALA A 18 21.61 8.05 -21.19
CA ALA A 18 20.78 9.26 -21.24
C ALA A 18 20.15 9.62 -19.88
N GLY A 19 20.32 8.76 -18.87
CA GLY A 19 19.80 8.93 -17.53
C GLY A 19 18.35 8.48 -17.35
N VAL A 20 17.77 7.79 -18.34
CA VAL A 20 16.45 7.16 -18.21
C VAL A 20 16.55 5.99 -17.23
N VAL A 21 15.64 5.97 -16.26
CA VAL A 21 15.54 4.88 -15.29
C VAL A 21 14.33 4.04 -15.61
N THR A 22 14.51 2.72 -15.72
CA THR A 22 13.43 1.75 -15.83
C THR A 22 13.56 0.71 -14.74
N GLY A 23 12.44 0.24 -14.22
CA GLY A 23 12.49 -0.79 -13.20
C GLY A 23 11.15 -1.40 -12.88
N SER A 24 11.21 -2.36 -11.97
CA SER A 24 10.04 -2.95 -11.36
C SER A 24 10.30 -3.18 -9.87
N TYR A 25 9.24 -3.07 -9.09
CA TYR A 25 9.24 -3.51 -7.70
C TYR A 25 7.90 -4.09 -7.34
N GLY A 26 7.91 -4.93 -6.32
CA GLY A 26 6.68 -5.55 -5.87
C GLY A 26 6.88 -6.45 -4.67
N TYR A 27 5.76 -6.93 -4.18
CA TYR A 27 5.73 -7.92 -3.12
C TYR A 27 4.56 -8.88 -3.30
N ARG A 28 4.63 -10.01 -2.61
CA ARG A 28 3.52 -10.92 -2.39
C ARG A 28 3.56 -11.40 -0.94
N ASP A 29 2.44 -11.33 -0.24
CA ASP A 29 2.34 -11.79 1.15
C ASP A 29 1.78 -13.23 1.27
N LEU A 30 1.70 -13.70 2.52
CA LEU A 30 1.18 -15.01 2.89
C LEU A 30 -0.28 -15.27 2.48
N TYR A 31 -1.07 -14.22 2.31
CA TYR A 31 -2.48 -14.31 1.93
C TYR A 31 -2.68 -14.22 0.42
N GLY A 32 -1.59 -14.07 -0.33
CA GLY A 32 -1.60 -13.94 -1.77
C GLY A 32 -1.94 -12.53 -2.25
N VAL A 33 -1.92 -11.54 -1.35
CA VAL A 33 -1.97 -10.12 -1.73
C VAL A 33 -0.65 -9.76 -2.39
N TYR A 34 -0.70 -9.00 -3.47
CA TYR A 34 0.48 -8.53 -4.17
C TYR A 34 0.30 -7.13 -4.73
N ARG A 35 1.45 -6.51 -4.97
CA ARG A 35 1.61 -5.35 -5.83
C ARG A 35 2.78 -5.60 -6.75
N LEU A 36 2.61 -5.31 -8.03
CA LEU A 36 3.69 -5.23 -9.01
C LEU A 36 3.62 -3.87 -9.70
N VAL A 37 4.70 -3.11 -9.61
CA VAL A 37 4.85 -1.80 -10.25
C VAL A 37 5.93 -1.92 -11.30
N ASN A 38 5.60 -1.60 -12.54
CA ASN A 38 6.57 -1.38 -13.62
C ASN A 38 6.63 0.11 -13.90
N TYR A 39 7.83 0.69 -14.02
CA TYR A 39 7.97 2.14 -14.16
C TYR A 39 9.10 2.55 -15.09
N ILE A 40 8.95 3.77 -15.59
CA ILE A 40 9.95 4.52 -16.34
C ILE A 40 10.01 5.95 -15.79
N ALA A 41 11.23 6.47 -15.62
CA ALA A 41 11.50 7.87 -15.33
C ALA A 41 12.42 8.42 -16.41
N ASP A 42 11.93 9.39 -17.17
CA ASP A 42 12.66 10.05 -18.26
C ASP A 42 12.28 11.54 -18.33
N LYS A 43 12.61 12.20 -19.45
CA LYS A 43 12.27 13.60 -19.72
C LYS A 43 10.76 13.93 -19.64
N ASN A 44 9.89 12.93 -19.79
CA ASN A 44 8.44 13.07 -19.69
C ASN A 44 7.93 12.77 -18.27
N GLY A 45 8.82 12.72 -17.26
CA GLY A 45 8.46 12.46 -15.87
C GLY A 45 8.45 10.99 -15.49
N TYR A 46 7.86 10.69 -14.33
CA TYR A 46 7.69 9.33 -13.81
C TYR A 46 6.35 8.77 -14.25
N ARG A 47 6.35 7.58 -14.85
CA ARG A 47 5.15 6.87 -15.28
C ARG A 47 5.19 5.43 -14.80
N ALA A 48 4.04 4.93 -14.34
CA ALA A 48 3.95 3.60 -13.75
C ALA A 48 2.71 2.83 -14.18
N PHE A 49 2.88 1.52 -14.30
CA PHE A 49 1.81 0.55 -14.45
C PHE A 49 1.80 -0.37 -13.22
N ILE A 50 0.71 -0.34 -12.47
CA ILE A 50 0.53 -1.06 -11.22
C ILE A 50 -0.49 -2.17 -11.42
N GLN A 51 -0.11 -3.40 -11.11
CA GLN A 51 -1.04 -4.53 -10.95
C GLN A 51 -1.13 -4.86 -9.46
N SER A 52 -2.34 -4.89 -8.91
CA SER A 52 -2.54 -5.14 -7.49
C SER A 52 -3.89 -5.80 -7.22
N ASN A 53 -3.93 -6.68 -6.23
CA ASN A 53 -5.16 -7.23 -5.65
C ASN A 53 -5.31 -6.83 -4.17
N GLU A 54 -4.72 -5.71 -3.78
CA GLU A 54 -4.83 -5.21 -2.40
C GLU A 54 -6.26 -4.75 -2.08
N PRO A 55 -6.79 -5.09 -0.89
CA PRO A 55 -8.08 -4.58 -0.45
C PRO A 55 -8.13 -3.05 -0.46
N GLY A 56 -9.14 -2.48 -1.13
CA GLY A 56 -9.36 -1.03 -1.17
C GLY A 56 -8.56 -0.28 -2.24
N VAL A 57 -7.72 -0.96 -3.03
CA VAL A 57 -7.07 -0.33 -4.20
C VAL A 57 -8.09 -0.15 -5.33
N ALA A 58 -8.24 1.09 -5.75
CA ALA A 58 -8.98 1.47 -6.96
C ALA A 58 -8.07 2.26 -7.89
N ASN A 59 -8.43 2.37 -9.17
CA ASN A 59 -7.75 3.26 -10.11
C ASN A 59 -8.42 4.65 -10.06
N PRO A 60 -7.79 5.69 -9.47
CA PRO A 60 -8.37 7.02 -9.39
C PRO A 60 -8.29 7.79 -10.73
N GLY A 61 -7.71 7.22 -11.79
CA GLY A 61 -7.59 7.87 -13.10
C GLY A 61 -6.42 8.84 -13.22
N SER A 62 -5.29 8.59 -12.53
CA SER A 62 -4.08 9.39 -12.67
C SER A 62 -3.52 9.29 -14.11
N ALA A 63 -3.13 10.41 -14.71
CA ALA A 63 -2.63 10.43 -16.10
C ALA A 63 -1.35 9.61 -16.29
N ASP A 64 -0.43 9.67 -15.32
CA ASP A 64 0.89 9.03 -15.41
C ASP A 64 0.97 7.68 -14.68
N VAL A 65 -0.09 7.29 -13.97
CA VAL A 65 -0.14 6.03 -13.21
C VAL A 65 -1.41 5.26 -13.55
N VAL A 66 -1.22 4.12 -14.19
CA VAL A 66 -2.32 3.20 -14.50
C VAL A 66 -2.35 2.10 -13.45
N VAL A 67 -3.51 1.92 -12.81
CA VAL A 67 -3.73 0.83 -11.85
C VAL A 67 -4.70 -0.18 -12.44
N MET A 68 -4.25 -1.43 -12.53
CA MET A 68 -5.07 -2.61 -12.78
C MET A 68 -5.36 -3.28 -11.44
N ALA A 69 -6.54 -3.01 -10.91
CA ALA A 69 -7.01 -3.61 -9.67
C ALA A 69 -7.68 -4.96 -9.96
N GLU A 70 -7.24 -5.99 -9.25
CA GLU A 70 -7.78 -7.34 -9.27
C GLU A 70 -8.54 -7.65 -7.98
N ARG A 71 -9.31 -8.74 -7.99
CA ARG A 71 -10.11 -9.13 -6.82
C ARG A 71 -9.18 -9.53 -5.67
N PRO A 72 -9.33 -8.93 -4.47
CA PRO A 72 -8.54 -9.32 -3.32
C PRO A 72 -8.85 -10.74 -2.82
N PRO A 73 -7.87 -11.42 -2.19
CA PRO A 73 -8.11 -12.67 -1.48
C PRO A 73 -9.13 -12.47 -0.35
N PRO A 74 -10.07 -13.41 -0.12
CA PRO A 74 -11.08 -13.26 0.94
C PRO A 74 -10.51 -13.04 2.34
N LYS A 75 -9.39 -13.69 2.66
CA LYS A 75 -8.70 -13.52 3.95
C LYS A 75 -8.18 -12.09 4.13
N ALA A 76 -7.59 -11.52 3.08
CA ALA A 76 -7.09 -10.15 3.11
C ALA A 76 -8.22 -9.12 3.29
N VAL A 77 -9.40 -9.37 2.70
CA VAL A 77 -10.59 -8.53 2.93
C VAL A 77 -11.08 -8.64 4.38
N ALA A 78 -11.11 -9.84 4.94
CA ALA A 78 -11.53 -10.04 6.33
C ALA A 78 -10.59 -9.31 7.31
N GLU A 79 -9.28 -9.39 7.08
CA GLU A 79 -8.29 -8.68 7.89
C GLU A 79 -8.36 -7.16 7.71
N SER A 80 -8.56 -6.65 6.49
CA SER A 80 -8.66 -5.21 6.28
C SER A 80 -9.90 -4.62 6.95
N LEU A 81 -11.02 -5.35 6.99
CA LEU A 81 -12.23 -4.94 7.71
C LEU A 81 -12.03 -4.94 9.23
N GLN A 82 -11.27 -5.91 9.77
CA GLN A 82 -10.91 -5.94 11.19
C GLN A 82 -9.98 -4.78 11.57
N ALA A 83 -9.00 -4.46 10.71
CA ALA A 83 -8.08 -3.33 10.90
C ALA A 83 -8.77 -1.96 10.73
N SER A 84 -9.86 -1.91 9.95
CA SER A 84 -10.66 -0.69 9.72
C SER A 84 -11.76 -0.48 10.76
N ALA A 85 -11.93 -1.40 11.72
CA ALA A 85 -12.77 -1.15 12.87
C ALA A 85 -12.16 0.00 13.68
N PRO A 86 -12.87 1.13 13.88
CA PRO A 86 -12.38 2.13 14.82
C PRO A 86 -12.28 1.41 16.17
N GLY A 87 -11.10 1.45 16.81
CA GLY A 87 -11.03 1.12 18.23
C GLY A 87 -12.15 1.91 18.94
N ALA A 88 -12.86 1.39 19.93
CA ALA A 88 -12.19 1.04 21.18
C ALA A 88 -10.94 1.91 21.37
N VAL A 89 -11.11 3.23 21.29
CA VAL A 89 -10.26 4.13 22.04
C VAL A 89 -10.51 3.70 23.47
N GLU A 90 -9.67 2.83 24.02
CA GLU A 90 -9.51 2.77 25.48
C GLU A 90 -9.06 4.17 25.85
N VAL A 91 -10.02 4.99 26.27
CA VAL A 91 -9.72 6.25 26.92
C VAL A 91 -8.98 5.83 28.19
N PRO A 92 -7.70 6.17 28.37
CA PRO A 92 -7.06 5.92 29.65
C PRO A 92 -7.88 6.65 30.72
N ASP A 93 -8.23 5.96 31.80
CA ASP A 93 -9.04 6.49 32.91
C ASP A 93 -8.47 7.80 33.51
N ASP A 94 -7.20 8.11 33.23
CA ASP A 94 -6.46 9.26 33.75
C ASP A 94 -6.85 10.63 33.13
N LEU A 95 -7.77 10.68 32.17
CA LEU A 95 -8.22 11.95 31.55
C LEU A 95 -9.64 12.39 31.93
N LEU A 96 -10.31 11.70 32.86
CA LEU A 96 -11.68 11.99 33.26
C LEU A 96 -11.82 12.72 34.61
N VAL A 97 -10.91 13.62 34.98
CA VAL A 97 -11.20 14.62 36.03
C VAL A 97 -10.47 15.91 35.67
N GLN A 98 -11.22 16.96 35.35
CA GLN A 98 -11.07 18.36 35.79
C GLN A 98 -11.90 19.28 34.89
N ALA A 99 -13.23 19.16 34.99
CA ALA A 99 -14.14 20.21 34.54
C ALA A 99 -15.36 20.23 35.48
N SER A 100 -15.18 20.82 36.65
CA SER A 100 -16.29 21.38 37.42
C SER A 100 -15.87 22.78 37.86
N GLU A 101 -16.32 23.74 37.08
CA GLU A 101 -16.27 25.17 37.37
C GLU A 101 -17.06 25.52 38.64
N THR A 102 -16.53 26.50 39.36
CA THR A 102 -17.23 27.70 39.86
C THR A 102 -18.56 27.53 40.61
N LYS A 103 -18.51 27.79 41.92
CA LYS A 103 -19.41 28.74 42.58
C LYS A 103 -18.69 29.48 43.70
#